data_AF-A0A3N8GU10-F1
#
_entry.id   AF-A0A3N8GU10-F1
#
_cell.length_a   1.000
_cell.length_b   1.000
_cell.length_c   1.000
_cell.angle_alpha   90.00
_cell.angle_beta   90.00
_cell.angle_gamma   90.00
#
_symmetry.space_group_name_H-M   'P 1'
#
loop_
_entity.id
_entity.type
_entity.pdbx_description
1 polymer ?
#
loop_
_entity_poly.entity_id
_entity_poly.type
_entity_poly.pdbx_seq_one_letter_code
_entity_poly.pdbx_strand_id
1 'polypeptide(L)'
;MHDRARFFANIYRDVDKQTFQYMRGYISKMERGVRGANHFHCCFFLDADRPARVTTSAVIDVICRRWLRATQGRGLVFSCHSPDYQQQLKRQGRWALDTLAGHNERQVTRLTDYLVSYFARDKDQSIHVKPAARSRALTMAVGRGTVKRSC
;
A
#
# COMPACT_ATOMS: atom_id res chain seq x y z
N MET A 1 10.71 11.49 7.67
CA MET A 1 11.07 10.11 8.09
C MET A 1 10.25 9.62 9.29
N HIS A 2 10.09 10.44 10.34
CA HIS A 2 9.32 10.07 11.54
C HIS A 2 7.87 9.66 11.27
N ASP A 3 7.15 10.38 10.40
CA ASP A 3 5.72 10.08 10.17
C ASP A 3 5.51 8.73 9.45
N ARG A 4 6.39 8.35 8.51
CA ARG A 4 6.40 7.01 7.90
C ARG A 4 6.66 5.93 8.93
N ALA A 5 7.64 6.14 9.82
CA ALA A 5 7.95 5.20 10.89
C ALA A 5 6.75 5.04 11.85
N ARG A 6 6.11 6.15 12.24
CA ARG A 6 4.89 6.16 13.05
C ARG A 6 3.73 5.43 12.36
N PHE A 7 3.57 5.62 11.05
CA PHE A 7 2.53 4.93 10.28
C PHE A 7 2.69 3.41 10.37
N PHE A 8 3.90 2.86 10.21
CA PHE A 8 4.10 1.42 10.28
C PHE A 8 4.31 0.85 11.69
N ALA A 9 4.65 1.70 12.67
CA ALA A 9 4.91 1.26 14.03
C ALA A 9 3.70 0.55 14.63
N ASN A 10 3.86 -0.71 15.05
CA ASN A 10 2.80 -1.50 15.69
C ASN A 10 1.55 -1.74 14.82
N ILE A 11 1.66 -1.71 13.49
CA ILE A 11 0.52 -1.87 12.56
C ILE A 11 -0.31 -3.16 12.80
N TYR A 12 0.26 -4.19 13.42
CA TYR A 12 -0.40 -5.45 13.75
C TYR A 12 -0.86 -5.60 15.22
N ARG A 13 -0.61 -4.61 16.08
CA ARG A 13 -0.83 -4.72 17.54
C ARG A 13 -1.76 -3.64 18.10
N ASP A 14 -2.13 -2.67 17.29
CA ASP A 14 -2.87 -1.47 17.69
C ASP A 14 -4.39 -1.62 17.47
N VAL A 15 -5.16 -0.55 17.70
CA VAL A 15 -6.62 -0.45 17.46
C VAL A 15 -7.05 -0.88 16.05
N ASP A 16 -6.13 -0.81 15.08
CA ASP A 16 -6.36 -1.17 13.68
C ASP A 16 -6.19 -2.68 13.40
N LYS A 17 -5.82 -3.48 14.41
CA LYS A 17 -5.54 -4.93 14.29
C LYS A 17 -6.69 -5.71 13.65
N GLN A 18 -7.93 -5.35 13.95
CA GLN A 18 -9.11 -6.05 13.41
C GLN A 18 -9.14 -6.07 11.88
N THR A 19 -8.55 -5.04 11.26
CA THR A 19 -8.43 -4.90 9.81
C THR A 19 -7.08 -5.42 9.31
N PHE A 20 -5.97 -4.99 9.92
CA PHE A 20 -4.62 -5.33 9.43
C PHE A 20 -4.17 -6.77 9.71
N GLN A 21 -4.88 -7.53 10.55
CA GLN A 21 -4.60 -8.97 10.71
C GLN A 21 -4.75 -9.77 9.41
N TYR A 22 -5.53 -9.27 8.45
CA TYR A 22 -5.70 -9.86 7.12
C TYR A 22 -4.70 -9.33 6.09
N MET A 23 -3.80 -8.41 6.46
CA MET A 23 -2.77 -7.91 5.57
C MET A 23 -1.64 -8.94 5.44
N ARG A 24 -1.39 -9.38 4.20
CA ARG A 24 -0.35 -10.36 3.84
C ARG A 24 0.98 -9.71 3.49
N GLY A 25 0.99 -8.42 3.18
CA GLY A 25 2.20 -7.66 2.97
C GLY A 25 1.89 -6.29 2.41
N TYR A 26 2.95 -5.52 2.17
CA TYR A 26 2.83 -4.25 1.46
C TYR A 26 4.14 -3.90 0.74
N ILE A 27 4.00 -3.08 -0.30
CA ILE A 27 5.10 -2.37 -0.97
C ILE A 27 4.94 -0.90 -0.65
N SER A 28 6.05 -0.24 -0.31
CA SER A 28 6.05 1.20 -0.10
C SER A 28 7.28 1.88 -0.69
N LYS A 29 7.08 3.09 -1.22
CA LYS A 29 8.11 3.98 -1.77
C LYS A 29 7.88 5.38 -1.23
N MET A 30 8.96 6.04 -0.84
CA MET A 30 8.94 7.43 -0.43
C MET A 30 9.62 8.29 -1.50
N GLU A 31 8.97 9.40 -1.84
CA GLU A 31 9.43 10.34 -2.85
C GLU A 31 9.28 11.76 -2.33
N ARG A 32 10.02 12.68 -2.96
CA ARG A 32 9.83 14.12 -2.74
C ARG A 32 9.41 14.74 -4.06
N GLY A 33 8.21 15.32 -4.08
CA GLY A 33 7.70 16.03 -5.24
C GLY A 33 8.43 17.36 -5.47
N VAL A 34 8.22 17.96 -6.63
CA VAL A 34 8.88 19.22 -7.08
C VAL A 34 8.81 20.33 -6.04
N ARG A 35 7.65 20.50 -5.39
CA ARG A 35 7.41 21.53 -4.37
C ARG A 35 7.91 21.14 -2.98
N GLY A 36 8.72 20.08 -2.88
CA GLY A 36 9.35 19.61 -1.64
C GLY A 36 8.46 18.78 -0.71
N ALA A 37 7.19 18.57 -1.05
CA ALA A 37 6.29 17.71 -0.29
C ALA A 37 6.74 16.24 -0.37
N ASN A 38 6.72 15.54 0.78
CA ASN A 38 7.00 14.12 0.82
C ASN A 38 5.76 13.33 0.39
N HIS A 39 5.90 12.48 -0.62
CA HIS A 39 4.88 11.57 -1.08
C HIS A 39 5.21 10.16 -0.59
N PHE A 40 4.20 9.49 -0.04
CA PHE A 40 4.36 8.18 0.53
C PHE A 40 3.41 7.19 -0.16
N HIS A 41 3.93 6.52 -1.18
CA HIS A 41 3.19 5.57 -2.00
C HIS A 41 3.15 4.21 -1.32
N CYS A 42 1.96 3.62 -1.23
CA CYS A 42 1.76 2.30 -0.63
C CYS A 42 0.85 1.44 -1.50
N CYS A 43 1.18 0.14 -1.59
CA CYS A 43 0.29 -0.90 -2.08
C CYS A 43 0.19 -1.97 -0.99
N PHE A 44 -1.04 -2.27 -0.54
CA PHE A 44 -1.29 -3.24 0.52
C PHE A 44 -1.92 -4.50 -0.07
N PHE A 45 -1.40 -5.66 0.31
CA PHE A 45 -1.93 -6.96 -0.06
C PHE A 45 -2.74 -7.49 1.11
N LEU A 46 -4.01 -7.78 0.84
CA LEU A 46 -4.95 -8.33 1.82
C LEU A 46 -5.29 -9.76 1.42
N ASP A 47 -5.56 -10.58 2.42
CA ASP A 47 -6.17 -11.88 2.21
C ASP A 47 -7.53 -11.73 1.52
N ALA A 48 -7.76 -12.60 0.53
CA ALA A 48 -9.04 -12.72 -0.14
C ALA A 48 -10.09 -13.35 0.78
N ASP A 49 -9.68 -14.23 1.70
CA ASP A 49 -10.55 -14.96 2.65
C ASP A 49 -10.93 -14.12 3.89
N ARG A 50 -10.72 -12.79 3.84
CA ARG A 50 -11.09 -11.90 4.93
C ARG A 50 -12.62 -11.85 5.11
N PRO A 51 -13.14 -11.65 6.33
CA PRO A 51 -14.57 -11.54 6.57
C PRO A 51 -15.20 -10.42 5.74
N ALA A 52 -16.46 -10.60 5.32
CA ALA A 52 -17.19 -9.64 4.49
C ALA A 52 -17.23 -8.20 5.05
N ARG A 53 -17.20 -8.06 6.39
CA ARG A 53 -17.12 -6.75 7.07
C ARG A 53 -15.80 -5.99 6.82
N VAL A 54 -14.73 -6.69 6.45
CA VAL A 54 -13.41 -6.11 6.13
C VAL A 54 -13.37 -5.78 4.64
N THR A 55 -14.21 -4.81 4.25
CA THR A 55 -14.28 -4.35 2.86
C THR A 55 -13.04 -3.54 2.49
N THR A 56 -12.79 -3.37 1.18
CA THR A 56 -11.70 -2.51 0.71
C THR A 56 -11.85 -1.07 1.22
N SER A 57 -13.07 -0.54 1.25
CA SER A 57 -13.35 0.79 1.82
C SER A 57 -13.03 0.86 3.32
N ALA A 58 -13.42 -0.16 4.10
CA ALA A 58 -13.10 -0.20 5.53
C ALA A 58 -11.59 -0.23 5.79
N VAL A 59 -10.82 -0.92 4.93
CA VAL A 59 -9.35 -0.91 5.00
C VAL A 59 -8.78 0.46 4.66
N ILE A 60 -9.28 1.10 3.60
CA ILE A 60 -8.87 2.45 3.21
C ILE A 60 -9.13 3.45 4.35
N ASP A 61 -10.30 3.39 4.99
CA ASP A 61 -10.63 4.29 6.11
C ASP A 61 -9.68 4.12 7.29
N VAL A 62 -9.31 2.87 7.62
CA VAL A 62 -8.32 2.58 8.65
C VAL A 62 -6.95 3.16 8.28
N ILE A 63 -6.50 2.98 7.04
CA ILE A 63 -5.25 3.56 6.53
C ILE A 63 -5.29 5.09 6.62
N CYS A 64 -6.40 5.72 6.22
CA CYS A 64 -6.60 7.17 6.27
C CYS A 64 -6.50 7.69 7.70
N ARG A 65 -7.27 7.12 8.64
CA ARG A 65 -7.23 7.49 10.06
C ARG A 65 -5.84 7.32 10.65
N ARG A 66 -5.16 6.22 10.31
CA ARG A 66 -3.82 5.94 10.79
C ARG A 66 -2.80 6.95 10.26
N TRP A 67 -2.88 7.33 8.98
CA TRP A 67 -2.02 8.37 8.41
C TRP A 67 -2.26 9.74 9.03
N LEU A 68 -3.52 10.10 9.28
CA LEU A 68 -3.88 11.32 10.00
C LEU A 68 -3.26 11.35 11.39
N ARG A 69 -3.34 10.25 12.16
CA ARG A 69 -2.67 10.16 13.48
C ARG A 69 -1.15 10.28 13.35
N ALA A 70 -0.54 9.57 12.40
CA ALA A 70 0.91 9.56 12.21
C ALA A 70 1.48 10.95 11.82
N THR A 71 0.67 11.76 11.12
CA THR A 71 1.04 13.10 10.63
C THR A 71 0.49 14.24 11.47
N GLN A 72 -0.20 13.93 12.58
CA GLN A 72 -0.87 14.91 13.45
C GLN A 72 -1.86 15.79 12.66
N GLY A 73 -2.65 15.17 11.78
CA GLY A 73 -3.70 15.82 10.99
C GLY A 73 -3.23 16.55 9.73
N ARG A 74 -1.92 16.60 9.46
CA ARG A 74 -1.37 17.34 8.30
C ARG A 74 -1.28 16.50 7.01
N GLY A 75 -1.41 15.19 7.12
CA GLY A 75 -1.29 14.26 6.01
C GLY A 75 -2.55 14.19 5.18
N LEU A 76 -2.38 14.24 3.86
CA LEU A 76 -3.44 13.96 2.89
C LEU A 76 -3.30 12.52 2.39
N VAL A 77 -4.44 11.88 2.07
CA VAL A 77 -4.47 10.54 1.48
C VAL A 77 -5.21 10.58 0.16
N PHE A 78 -4.61 9.96 -0.84
CA PHE A 78 -5.26 9.65 -2.11
C PHE A 78 -5.38 8.12 -2.23
N SER A 79 -6.54 7.65 -2.68
CA SER A 79 -6.78 6.24 -3.00
C SER A 79 -7.27 6.09 -4.43
N CYS A 80 -6.62 5.22 -5.21
CA CYS A 80 -7.06 4.88 -6.56
C CYS A 80 -8.36 4.05 -6.60
N HIS A 81 -8.88 3.65 -5.44
CA HIS A 81 -10.18 2.98 -5.30
C HIS A 81 -11.35 3.97 -5.20
N SER A 82 -11.12 5.28 -5.33
CA SER A 82 -12.25 6.21 -5.49
C SER A 82 -13.06 5.83 -6.74
N PRO A 83 -14.41 5.88 -6.70
CA PRO A 83 -15.25 5.34 -7.78
C PRO A 83 -14.88 5.88 -9.16
N ASP A 84 -14.69 7.20 -9.28
CA ASP A 84 -14.39 7.87 -10.55
C ASP A 84 -13.01 7.47 -11.09
N TYR A 85 -12.00 7.43 -10.22
CA TYR A 85 -10.63 7.09 -10.62
C TYR A 85 -10.52 5.61 -10.99
N GLN A 86 -11.16 4.74 -10.22
CA GLN A 86 -11.21 3.31 -10.52
C GLN A 86 -11.91 3.06 -11.86
N GLN A 87 -13.05 3.71 -12.12
CA GLN A 87 -13.74 3.59 -13.40
C GLN A 87 -12.88 4.08 -14.56
N GLN A 88 -12.17 5.19 -14.39
CA GLN A 88 -11.25 5.70 -15.41
C GLN A 88 -10.13 4.69 -15.71
N LEU A 89 -9.50 4.10 -14.69
CA LEU A 89 -8.48 3.07 -14.86
C LEU A 89 -9.04 1.80 -15.53
N LYS A 90 -10.28 1.41 -15.20
CA LYS A 90 -10.96 0.28 -15.85
C LYS A 90 -11.20 0.55 -17.35
N ARG A 91 -11.71 1.74 -17.70
CA ARG A 91 -11.92 2.15 -19.11
C ARG A 91 -10.62 2.18 -19.91
N GLN A 92 -9.50 2.51 -19.27
CA GLN A 92 -8.17 2.50 -19.90
C GLN A 92 -7.54 1.09 -19.98
N GLY A 93 -8.20 0.05 -19.47
CA GLY A 93 -7.63 -1.30 -19.38
C GLY A 93 -6.47 -1.41 -18.38
N ARG A 94 -6.27 -0.41 -17.52
CA ARG A 94 -5.14 -0.30 -16.58
C ARG A 94 -5.45 -0.79 -15.18
N TRP A 95 -6.72 -1.01 -14.84
CA TRP A 95 -7.08 -1.55 -13.53
C TRP A 95 -6.52 -2.96 -13.33
N ALA A 96 -5.85 -3.20 -12.19
CA ALA A 96 -5.16 -4.46 -11.89
C ALA A 96 -5.18 -4.82 -10.39
N LEU A 97 -6.06 -4.18 -9.60
CA LEU A 97 -6.08 -4.26 -8.14
C LEU A 97 -7.29 -5.04 -7.59
N ASP A 98 -7.95 -5.82 -8.45
CA ASP A 98 -8.98 -6.77 -8.01
C ASP A 98 -8.35 -7.97 -7.29
N THR A 99 -9.19 -8.88 -6.77
CA THR A 99 -8.74 -10.14 -6.19
C THR A 99 -7.86 -10.91 -7.17
N LEU A 100 -6.69 -11.32 -6.70
CA LEU A 100 -5.69 -12.03 -7.50
C LEU A 100 -5.69 -13.51 -7.14
N ALA A 101 -5.80 -14.37 -8.16
CA ALA A 101 -5.44 -15.77 -8.04
C ALA A 101 -3.91 -15.89 -8.21
N GLY A 102 -3.17 -16.16 -7.14
CA GLY A 102 -1.70 -16.16 -7.17
C GLY A 102 -1.06 -17.16 -8.14
N HIS A 103 -1.80 -18.20 -8.55
CA HIS A 103 -1.38 -19.18 -9.56
C HIS A 103 -1.71 -18.74 -11.00
N ASN A 104 -2.45 -17.64 -11.19
CA ASN A 104 -2.78 -17.10 -12.50
C ASN A 104 -1.70 -16.12 -12.94
N GLU A 105 -0.74 -16.61 -13.72
CA GLU A 105 0.40 -15.83 -14.20
C GLU A 105 -0.01 -14.54 -14.91
N ARG A 106 -1.08 -14.57 -15.71
CA ARG A 106 -1.57 -13.38 -16.43
C ARG A 106 -2.01 -12.27 -15.46
N GLN A 107 -2.68 -12.64 -14.37
CA GLN A 107 -3.09 -11.68 -13.34
C GLN A 107 -1.88 -11.12 -12.58
N VAL A 108 -0.91 -11.99 -12.24
CA VAL A 108 0.33 -11.60 -11.55
C VAL A 108 1.17 -10.65 -12.42
N THR A 109 1.35 -10.96 -13.70
CA THR A 109 2.07 -10.10 -14.64
C THR A 109 1.39 -8.74 -14.78
N ARG A 110 0.06 -8.71 -14.96
CA ARG A 110 -0.70 -7.45 -15.05
C ARG A 110 -0.56 -6.59 -13.79
N LEU A 111 -0.61 -7.21 -12.60
CA LEU A 111 -0.36 -6.51 -11.36
C LEU A 111 1.08 -5.97 -11.30
N THR A 112 2.05 -6.80 -11.70
CA THR A 112 3.47 -6.42 -11.69
C THR A 112 3.72 -5.21 -12.59
N ASP A 113 3.22 -5.24 -13.83
CA ASP A 113 3.32 -4.12 -14.77
C ASP A 113 2.65 -2.86 -14.22
N TYR A 114 1.47 -3.00 -13.61
CA TYR A 114 0.80 -1.90 -12.93
C TYR A 114 1.67 -1.31 -11.83
N LEU A 115 2.21 -2.14 -10.93
CA LEU A 115 3.03 -1.70 -9.80
C LEU A 115 4.35 -1.07 -10.26
N VAL A 116 5.01 -1.63 -11.27
CA VAL A 116 6.21 -1.05 -11.87
C VAL A 116 5.88 0.31 -12.48
N SER A 117 4.81 0.41 -13.28
CA SER A 117 4.41 1.70 -13.87
C SER A 117 4.04 2.76 -12.82
N TYR A 118 3.53 2.33 -11.66
CA TYR A 118 3.12 3.22 -10.58
C TYR A 118 4.30 3.66 -9.71
N PHE A 119 5.15 2.71 -9.30
CA PHE A 119 6.27 2.96 -8.39
C PHE A 119 7.57 3.35 -9.09
N ALA A 120 7.76 3.06 -10.38
CA ALA A 120 8.95 3.42 -11.15
C ALA A 120 8.72 4.61 -12.08
N ARG A 121 7.64 5.37 -11.87
CA ARG A 121 7.39 6.59 -12.64
C ARG A 121 8.35 7.69 -12.15
N ASP A 122 9.21 8.15 -13.05
CA ASP A 122 10.24 9.16 -12.73
C ASP A 122 9.82 10.60 -13.10
N LYS A 123 8.52 10.86 -13.32
CA LYS A 123 8.06 12.22 -13.63
C LYS A 123 8.12 13.08 -12.36
N ASP A 124 9.16 13.89 -12.27
CA ASP A 124 9.30 14.97 -11.29
C ASP A 124 9.34 14.52 -9.81
N GLN A 125 9.71 13.26 -9.59
CA GLN A 125 9.75 12.60 -8.29
C GLN A 125 11.18 12.19 -7.98
N SER A 126 11.83 12.94 -7.08
CA SER A 126 13.17 12.57 -6.62
C SER A 126 13.06 11.50 -5.53
N ILE A 127 13.79 10.39 -5.69
CA ILE A 127 14.00 9.45 -4.58
C ILE A 127 14.83 10.19 -3.54
N HIS A 128 14.34 10.24 -2.30
CA HIS A 128 15.08 10.86 -1.20
C HIS A 128 16.45 10.18 -1.11
N VAL A 129 17.52 10.98 -1.25
CA VAL A 129 18.93 10.55 -1.25
C VAL A 129 19.16 9.42 -0.25
N LYS A 130 19.80 8.34 -0.71
CA LYS A 130 20.30 7.23 0.12
C LYS A 130 21.12 7.84 1.29
N PRO A 131 20.66 7.80 2.55
CA PRO A 131 21.46 8.31 3.67
C PRO A 131 22.74 7.49 3.89
N ALA A 132 22.74 6.25 3.40
CA ALA A 132 23.87 5.33 3.39
C ALA A 132 23.80 4.39 2.18
N ALA A 133 24.96 3.87 1.74
CA ALA A 133 25.11 2.98 0.58
C ALA A 133 24.14 1.77 0.56
N ARG A 134 23.63 1.34 1.72
CA ARG A 134 22.71 0.20 1.90
C ARG A 134 21.24 0.56 2.20
N SER A 135 20.82 1.81 2.00
CA SER A 135 19.42 2.18 2.29
C SER A 135 18.49 1.67 1.18
N ARG A 136 17.53 0.81 1.54
CA ARG A 136 16.50 0.31 0.62
C ARG A 136 15.39 1.36 0.47
N ALA A 137 15.33 2.04 -0.67
CA ALA A 137 14.27 3.00 -0.99
C ALA A 137 12.88 2.34 -1.13
N LEU A 138 12.87 1.08 -1.54
CA LEU A 138 11.69 0.21 -1.54
C LEU A 138 11.73 -0.67 -0.30
N THR A 139 10.70 -0.57 0.55
CA THR A 139 10.54 -1.47 1.69
C THR A 139 9.43 -2.48 1.39
N MET A 140 9.80 -3.76 1.38
CA MET A 140 8.86 -4.88 1.44
C MET A 140 8.78 -5.37 2.88
N ALA A 141 7.56 -5.54 3.39
CA ALA A 141 7.35 -6.26 4.63
C ALA A 141 6.58 -7.55 4.34
N VAL A 142 7.08 -8.66 4.88
CA VAL A 142 6.37 -9.94 4.90
C VAL A 142 5.28 -9.84 5.96
N GLY A 143 4.01 -9.83 5.55
CA GLY A 143 2.89 -9.99 6.48
C GLY A 143 2.85 -11.42 7.02
N ARG A 144 2.16 -11.63 8.14
CA ARG A 144 2.09 -12.96 8.75
C ARG A 144 1.49 -13.95 7.75
N GLY A 145 2.29 -14.91 7.31
CA GLY A 145 1.79 -16.14 6.71
C GLY A 145 1.00 -16.89 7.79
N THR A 146 -0.23 -17.28 7.48
CA THR A 146 -0.96 -18.26 8.28
C THR A 146 -0.21 -19.59 8.15
N VAL A 147 0.65 -19.88 9.13
CA VAL A 147 1.09 -21.26 9.36
C VAL A 147 -0.17 -22.02 9.77
N LYS A 148 -0.73 -22.82 8.86
CA LYS A 148 -1.65 -23.88 9.24
C LYS A 148 -0.87 -24.80 10.17
N ARG A 149 -1.13 -24.72 11.47
CA ARG A 149 -0.83 -25.82 12.39
C ARG A 149 -1.93 -26.83 12.17
N SER A 150 -1.62 -27.90 11.45
CA SER A 150 -2.42 -29.11 11.48
C SER A 150 -2.42 -29.64 12.91
N CYS A 151 -3.60 -29.88 13.46
CA CYS A 151 -3.79 -30.81 14.57
C CYS A 151 -3.56 -32.24 14.09
#